data_AF-A0A508BMQ1-F1
#
_entry.id   AF-A0A508BMQ1-F1
#
_cell.length_a   1.000
_cell.length_b   1.000
_cell.length_c   1.000
_cell.angle_alpha   90.00
_cell.angle_beta   90.00
_cell.angle_gamma   90.00
#
_symmetry.space_group_name_H-M   'P 1'
#
loop_
_entity.id
_entity.type
_entity.pdbx_description
1 polymer ?
#
loop_
_entity_poly.entity_id
_entity_poly.type
_entity_poly.pdbx_seq_one_letter_code
_entity_poly.pdbx_strand_id
1 'polypeptide(L)'
;MGRSSTGSAVISPDGRYLSLILLPAEQQSGETAADLRTHIVVLDTTTGKTVRDATVSGVILGQAVTNSALTVETALNYFPAGSGKGTVTTFSLTETSARPSSFPTDKWLVGATRENLVLAPNRLPDDCVYGCSLTTVSLVSTDGTITKSVSGVTAVHPGGWIHRFADPKAASALHLHSKAASEEERKAISSSWETLEQQLVNPSITKTIDITGKNTFERGVPTGPGLLVKQEVPTGNGSTESKPAFWLSSTDDGHPHTENLEQFKDE
;
A
#
# COMPACT_ATOMS: atom_id res chain seq x y z
N MET A 1 -8.91 12.44 -4.32
CA MET A 1 -8.40 11.80 -3.09
C MET A 1 -7.60 10.59 -3.52
N GLY A 2 -6.29 10.56 -3.24
CA GLY A 2 -5.47 9.37 -3.50
C GLY A 2 -5.97 8.21 -2.64
N ARG A 3 -6.16 7.04 -3.24
CA ARG A 3 -6.65 5.83 -2.58
C ARG A 3 -5.47 5.04 -2.02
N SER A 4 -4.67 5.67 -1.17
CA SER A 4 -3.49 5.03 -0.58
C SER A 4 -3.89 3.89 0.37
N SER A 5 -3.07 2.84 0.43
CA SER A 5 -3.16 1.75 1.41
C SER A 5 -2.95 2.23 2.85
N THR A 6 -2.42 3.46 3.02
CA THR A 6 -2.24 4.16 4.29
C THR A 6 -2.47 5.65 4.10
N GLY A 7 -3.50 6.20 4.73
CA GLY A 7 -3.83 7.61 4.60
C GLY A 7 -4.95 8.03 5.55
N SER A 8 -5.46 9.26 5.44
CA SER A 8 -6.61 9.71 6.24
C SER A 8 -7.91 8.98 5.88
N ALA A 9 -7.97 8.38 4.68
CA ALA A 9 -9.05 7.51 4.23
C ALA A 9 -8.46 6.23 3.61
N VAL A 10 -8.86 5.06 4.11
CA VAL A 10 -8.38 3.75 3.63
C VAL A 10 -9.55 2.80 3.43
N ILE A 11 -9.52 2.00 2.36
CA ILE A 11 -10.56 1.03 2.01
C ILE A 11 -10.00 -0.40 2.25
N SER A 12 -10.82 -1.31 2.80
CA SER A 12 -10.47 -2.73 2.94
C SER A 12 -10.24 -3.37 1.57
N PRO A 13 -9.44 -4.44 1.47
CA PRO A 13 -9.18 -5.11 0.20
C PRO A 13 -10.45 -5.49 -0.57
N ASP A 14 -11.46 -6.03 0.11
CA ASP A 14 -12.77 -6.37 -0.47
C ASP A 14 -13.69 -5.17 -0.73
N GLY A 15 -13.24 -3.93 -0.49
CA GLY A 15 -14.01 -2.72 -0.73
C GLY A 15 -15.14 -2.47 0.26
N ARG A 16 -15.36 -3.36 1.24
CA ARG A 16 -16.51 -3.32 2.14
C ARG A 16 -16.41 -2.27 3.23
N TYR A 17 -15.21 -1.98 3.71
CA TYR A 17 -14.99 -1.08 4.83
C TYR A 17 -14.18 0.13 4.40
N LEU A 18 -14.65 1.32 4.77
CA LEU A 18 -13.95 2.58 4.60
C LEU A 18 -13.61 3.14 5.98
N SER A 19 -12.33 3.25 6.30
CA SER A 19 -11.86 3.93 7.51
C SER A 19 -11.52 5.38 7.23
N LEU A 20 -11.92 6.27 8.14
CA LEU A 20 -11.68 7.71 8.09
C LEU A 20 -11.10 8.19 9.42
N ILE A 21 -9.96 8.85 9.37
CA ILE A 21 -9.43 9.62 10.50
C ILE A 21 -10.19 10.94 10.54
N LEU A 22 -11.00 11.14 11.58
CA LEU A 22 -11.79 12.35 11.78
C LEU A 22 -10.98 13.35 12.61
N LEU A 23 -10.42 14.35 11.93
CA LEU A 23 -9.67 15.47 12.50
C LEU A 23 -8.55 15.02 13.46
N PRO A 24 -7.30 14.81 12.99
CA PRO A 24 -6.21 14.53 13.90
C PRO A 24 -6.08 15.67 14.91
N ALA A 25 -6.00 15.33 16.20
CA ALA A 25 -5.80 16.33 17.24
C ALA A 25 -4.48 17.07 16.97
N GLU A 26 -4.55 18.39 16.81
CA GLU A 26 -3.36 19.23 16.79
C GLU A 26 -2.81 19.31 18.22
N GLN A 27 -1.50 19.05 18.36
CA GLN A 27 -0.83 19.14 19.65
C GLN A 27 -0.85 20.59 20.12
N GLN A 28 -1.58 20.87 21.21
CA GLN A 28 -1.61 22.19 21.82
C GLN A 28 -0.33 22.44 22.61
N SER A 29 -0.02 23.72 22.87
CA SER A 29 1.15 24.10 23.66
C SER A 29 1.08 23.48 25.06
N GLY A 30 2.06 22.63 25.40
CA GLY A 30 2.14 21.92 26.67
C GLY A 30 1.60 20.48 26.66
N GLU A 31 0.95 20.04 25.57
CA GLU A 31 0.55 18.63 25.41
C GLU A 31 1.74 17.76 24.99
N THR A 32 1.74 16.51 25.43
CA THR A 32 2.64 15.47 24.94
C THR A 32 1.97 14.69 23.80
N ALA A 33 2.75 13.96 23.01
CA ALA A 33 2.21 13.04 22.01
C ALA A 33 1.19 12.06 22.61
N ALA A 34 1.38 11.64 23.86
CA ALA A 34 0.47 10.72 24.56
C ALA A 34 -0.87 11.37 24.94
N ASP A 35 -0.98 12.70 24.95
CA ASP A 35 -2.21 13.43 25.27
C ASP A 35 -3.13 13.58 24.05
N LEU A 36 -2.57 13.44 22.83
CA LEU A 36 -3.35 13.44 21.60
C LEU A 36 -4.43 12.37 21.62
N ARG A 37 -5.64 12.74 21.22
CA ARG A 37 -6.78 11.82 21.06
C ARG A 37 -7.36 12.01 19.67
N THR A 38 -7.30 10.97 18.85
CA THR A 38 -7.84 11.02 17.49
C THR A 38 -9.00 10.06 17.34
N HIS A 39 -10.10 10.55 16.77
CA HIS A 39 -11.27 9.75 16.47
C HIS A 39 -11.16 9.14 15.08
N ILE A 40 -11.51 7.86 14.97
CA ILE A 40 -11.47 7.09 13.73
C ILE A 40 -12.80 6.36 13.60
N VAL A 41 -13.42 6.46 12.43
CA VAL A 41 -14.67 5.75 12.12
C VAL A 41 -14.44 4.80 10.96
N VAL A 42 -15.14 3.67 11.01
CA VAL A 42 -15.21 2.73 9.90
C VAL A 42 -16.65 2.62 9.45
N LEU A 43 -16.87 2.83 8.15
CA LEU A 43 -18.18 2.73 7.51
C LEU A 43 -18.24 1.43 6.70
N ASP A 44 -19.38 0.75 6.73
CA ASP A 44 -19.71 -0.25 5.72
C ASP A 44 -20.13 0.49 4.44
N THR A 45 -19.40 0.27 3.34
CA THR A 45 -19.55 1.00 2.08
C THR A 45 -20.84 0.67 1.35
N THR A 46 -21.47 -0.47 1.66
CA THR A 46 -22.75 -0.88 1.07
C THR A 46 -23.91 -0.16 1.73
N THR A 47 -23.87 -0.03 3.06
CA THR A 47 -24.98 0.54 3.85
C THR A 47 -24.78 1.99 4.26
N GLY A 48 -23.54 2.49 4.18
CA GLY A 48 -23.13 3.80 4.70
C GLY A 48 -23.13 3.91 6.23
N LYS A 49 -23.36 2.80 6.95
CA LYS A 49 -23.46 2.80 8.42
C LYS A 49 -22.09 2.67 9.06
N THR A 50 -21.90 3.35 10.19
CA THR A 50 -20.73 3.15 11.05
C THR A 50 -20.74 1.75 11.65
N VAL A 51 -19.69 0.98 11.39
CA VAL A 51 -19.45 -0.36 11.97
C VAL A 51 -18.45 -0.31 13.11
N ARG A 52 -17.57 0.70 13.15
CA ARG A 52 -16.63 0.91 14.24
C ARG A 52 -16.43 2.40 14.50
N ASP A 53 -16.38 2.74 15.77
CA ASP A 53 -15.92 4.02 16.29
C ASP A 53 -14.78 3.72 17.27
N ALA A 54 -13.66 4.41 17.11
CA ALA A 54 -12.48 4.22 17.95
C ALA A 54 -11.81 5.56 18.25
N THR A 55 -11.37 5.71 19.49
CA THR A 55 -10.47 6.80 19.90
C THR A 55 -9.12 6.20 20.26
N VAL A 56 -8.06 6.69 19.63
CA VAL A 56 -6.69 6.25 19.87
C VAL A 56 -5.86 7.39 20.46
N SER A 57 -4.83 7.02 21.21
CA SER A 57 -3.89 7.95 21.84
C SER A 57 -2.54 7.89 21.16
N GLY A 58 -1.85 9.03 21.04
CA GLY A 58 -0.57 9.12 20.34
C GLY A 58 -0.64 9.88 19.03
N VAL A 59 0.54 10.16 18.46
CA VAL A 59 0.68 10.61 17.07
C VAL A 59 0.27 9.47 16.16
N ILE A 60 -0.67 9.70 15.24
CA ILE A 60 -1.05 8.72 14.22
C ILE A 60 0.03 8.66 13.15
N LEU A 61 0.65 7.50 12.99
CA LEU A 61 1.62 7.25 11.91
C LEU A 61 0.97 6.69 10.66
N GLY A 62 -0.11 5.93 10.83
CA GLY A 62 -0.85 5.33 9.73
C GLY A 62 -2.06 4.52 10.21
N GLN A 63 -2.87 4.08 9.27
CA GLN A 63 -3.95 3.13 9.49
C GLN A 63 -4.02 2.15 8.31
N ALA A 64 -4.56 0.97 8.56
CA ALA A 64 -4.86 -0.02 7.54
C ALA A 64 -6.16 -0.76 7.92
N VAL A 65 -6.83 -1.33 6.91
CA VAL A 65 -8.07 -2.07 7.11
C VAL A 65 -7.94 -3.42 6.42
N THR A 66 -8.07 -4.51 7.16
CA THR A 66 -8.22 -5.85 6.60
C THR A 66 -9.71 -6.10 6.30
N ASN A 67 -10.09 -7.29 5.82
CA ASN A 67 -11.51 -7.61 5.63
C ASN A 67 -12.28 -7.81 6.94
N SER A 68 -11.62 -7.73 8.10
CA SER A 68 -12.25 -7.99 9.40
C SER A 68 -11.79 -7.07 10.53
N ALA A 69 -10.79 -6.21 10.31
CA ALA A 69 -10.21 -5.38 11.35
C ALA A 69 -9.78 -4.01 10.84
N LEU A 70 -9.98 -2.98 11.68
CA LEU A 70 -9.27 -1.72 11.60
C LEU A 70 -8.00 -1.83 12.42
N THR A 71 -6.88 -1.37 11.87
CA THR A 71 -5.63 -1.28 12.59
C THR A 71 -5.05 0.13 12.46
N VAL A 72 -4.55 0.66 13.58
CA VAL A 72 -4.02 2.01 13.69
C VAL A 72 -2.62 1.94 14.30
N GLU A 73 -1.66 2.55 13.63
CA GLU A 73 -0.30 2.70 14.13
C GLU A 73 -0.18 4.07 14.82
N THR A 74 0.18 4.06 16.11
CA THR A 74 0.46 5.26 16.88
C THR A 74 1.85 5.23 17.48
N ALA A 75 2.37 6.41 17.81
CA ALA A 75 3.68 6.57 18.43
C ALA A 75 3.72 7.80 19.35
N LEU A 76 4.79 7.88 20.13
CA LEU A 76 5.15 9.05 20.94
C LEU A 76 6.01 10.07 20.18
N ASN A 77 6.29 9.80 18.91
CA ASN A 77 7.00 10.68 17.98
C ASN A 77 6.52 10.41 16.56
N TYR A 78 6.98 11.19 15.58
CA TYR A 78 6.61 11.05 14.16
C TYR A 78 7.31 9.88 13.44
N PHE A 79 7.73 8.86 14.18
CA PHE A 79 8.34 7.61 13.69
C PHE A 79 8.13 6.49 14.71
N PRO A 80 8.09 5.20 14.30
CA PRO A 80 7.77 4.11 15.22
C PRO A 80 8.98 3.62 16.04
N ALA A 81 10.18 3.64 15.46
CA ALA A 81 11.38 3.09 16.09
C ALA A 81 11.91 3.93 17.26
N GLY A 82 12.77 3.32 18.11
CA GLY A 82 13.51 4.04 19.15
C GLY A 82 12.62 4.81 20.13
N SER A 83 12.84 6.13 20.25
CA SER A 83 12.03 7.00 21.10
C SER A 83 10.57 7.16 20.64
N GLY A 84 10.27 6.73 19.42
CA GLY A 84 8.92 6.67 18.87
C GLY A 84 7.99 5.71 19.61
N LYS A 85 8.50 4.57 20.09
CA LYS A 85 7.71 3.53 20.79
C LYS A 85 6.42 3.17 20.05
N GLY A 86 6.54 2.89 18.75
CA GLY A 86 5.43 2.55 17.87
C GLY A 86 4.58 1.42 18.44
N THR A 87 3.27 1.57 18.32
CA THR A 87 2.27 0.59 18.75
C THR A 87 1.23 0.44 17.66
N VAL A 88 0.90 -0.80 17.34
CA VAL A 88 -0.18 -1.13 16.43
C VAL A 88 -1.37 -1.59 17.26
N THR A 89 -2.49 -0.88 17.18
CA THR A 89 -3.75 -1.23 17.86
C THR A 89 -4.76 -1.73 16.86
N THR A 90 -5.35 -2.89 17.13
CA THR A 90 -6.32 -3.53 16.24
C THR A 90 -7.71 -3.58 16.87
N PHE A 91 -8.71 -3.22 16.08
CA PHE A 91 -10.12 -3.19 16.41
C PHE A 91 -10.88 -4.14 15.49
N SER A 92 -11.57 -5.13 16.06
CA SER A 92 -12.41 -6.04 15.27
C SER A 92 -13.62 -5.30 14.67
N LEU A 93 -13.89 -5.55 13.39
CA LEU A 93 -15.06 -5.07 12.65
C LEU A 93 -16.22 -6.07 12.68
N THR A 94 -15.94 -7.34 13.02
CA THR A 94 -16.95 -8.40 13.13
C THR A 94 -17.40 -8.60 14.58
N GLU A 95 -16.51 -8.43 15.54
CA GLU A 95 -16.76 -8.53 16.97
C GLU A 95 -16.62 -7.15 17.62
N THR A 96 -17.58 -6.27 17.38
CA THR A 96 -17.44 -4.85 17.74
C THR A 96 -17.37 -4.61 19.26
N SER A 97 -17.90 -5.52 20.07
CA SER A 97 -17.78 -5.50 21.54
C SER A 97 -16.43 -6.00 22.07
N ALA A 98 -15.59 -6.61 21.23
CA ALA A 98 -14.27 -7.08 21.66
C ALA A 98 -13.36 -5.91 22.04
N ARG A 99 -12.58 -6.12 23.10
CA ARG A 99 -11.52 -5.18 23.50
C ARG A 99 -10.45 -5.15 22.40
N PRO A 100 -9.92 -3.97 22.03
CA PRO A 100 -8.82 -3.91 21.07
C PRO A 100 -7.58 -4.62 21.61
N SER A 101 -6.85 -5.27 20.71
CA SER A 101 -5.52 -5.83 20.97
C SER A 101 -4.45 -4.83 20.51
N SER A 102 -3.24 -4.96 21.03
CA SER A 102 -2.12 -4.14 20.57
C SER A 102 -0.79 -4.86 20.70
N PHE A 103 0.15 -4.52 19.83
CA PHE A 103 1.52 -5.00 19.88
C PHE A 103 2.50 -3.86 19.53
N PRO A 104 3.72 -3.86 20.10
CA PRO A 104 4.73 -2.87 19.77
C PRO A 104 5.31 -3.11 18.37
N THR A 105 5.71 -2.03 17.69
CA THR A 105 6.38 -2.10 16.39
C THR A 105 7.51 -1.05 16.30
N ASP A 106 8.59 -1.43 15.62
CA ASP A 106 9.64 -0.54 15.15
C ASP A 106 9.55 -0.26 13.63
N LYS A 107 8.55 -0.86 12.97
CA LYS A 107 8.29 -0.79 11.53
C LYS A 107 7.02 0.00 11.26
N TRP A 108 7.01 0.65 10.10
CA TRP A 108 5.89 1.41 9.56
C TRP A 108 4.78 0.49 9.07
N LEU A 109 3.53 0.80 9.43
CA LEU A 109 2.35 0.25 8.78
C LEU A 109 2.22 0.87 7.39
N VAL A 110 2.29 0.04 6.34
CA VAL A 110 2.29 0.48 4.93
C VAL A 110 1.15 -0.12 4.10
N GLY A 111 0.26 -0.89 4.74
CA GLY A 111 -0.97 -1.38 4.11
C GLY A 111 -1.51 -2.63 4.78
N ALA A 112 -2.44 -3.29 4.09
CA ALA A 112 -3.03 -4.56 4.53
C ALA A 112 -3.41 -5.44 3.32
N THR A 113 -3.37 -6.75 3.54
CA THR A 113 -4.03 -7.77 2.72
C THR A 113 -5.39 -8.10 3.35
N ARG A 114 -6.11 -9.12 2.82
CA ARG A 114 -7.43 -9.50 3.35
C ARG A 114 -7.37 -9.91 4.82
N GLU A 115 -6.26 -10.51 5.24
CA GLU A 115 -6.07 -11.10 6.56
C GLU A 115 -4.83 -10.62 7.32
N ASN A 116 -3.86 -10.00 6.64
CA ASN A 116 -2.60 -9.56 7.26
C ASN A 116 -2.40 -8.05 7.12
N LEU A 117 -1.68 -7.47 8.06
CA LEU A 117 -1.06 -6.15 7.98
C LEU A 117 0.25 -6.26 7.19
N VAL A 118 0.65 -5.17 6.53
CA VAL A 118 1.94 -5.07 5.84
C VAL A 118 2.79 -4.05 6.57
N LEU A 119 3.89 -4.50 7.18
CA LEU A 119 4.85 -3.66 7.88
C LEU A 119 6.17 -3.55 7.11
N ALA A 120 6.74 -2.36 7.04
CA ALA A 120 8.02 -2.09 6.38
C ALA A 120 9.02 -1.39 7.31
N PRO A 121 10.34 -1.64 7.17
CA PRO A 121 11.35 -0.96 7.97
C PRO A 121 11.44 0.55 7.69
N ASN A 122 10.99 1.00 6.52
CA ASN A 122 10.94 2.40 6.12
C ASN A 122 9.57 2.70 5.51
N ARG A 123 9.17 3.98 5.48
CA ARG A 123 8.03 4.42 4.68
C ARG A 123 8.26 4.05 3.22
N LEU A 124 7.20 3.59 2.56
CA LEU A 124 7.20 3.43 1.11
C LEU A 124 6.85 4.79 0.48
N PRO A 125 7.56 5.22 -0.57
CA PRO A 125 7.20 6.43 -1.30
C PRO A 125 5.93 6.21 -2.12
N ASP A 126 5.10 7.25 -2.23
CA ASP A 126 3.78 7.17 -2.89
C ASP A 126 3.88 6.91 -4.42
N ASP A 127 4.91 7.42 -5.11
CA ASP A 127 5.04 7.35 -6.56
C ASP A 127 6.48 7.02 -6.99
N CYS A 128 6.84 5.73 -7.01
CA CYS A 128 8.17 5.34 -7.44
C CYS A 128 8.20 4.11 -8.33
N VAL A 129 8.29 4.38 -9.63
CA VAL A 129 8.38 3.35 -10.67
C VAL A 129 9.85 2.96 -10.92
N TYR A 130 10.81 3.87 -10.70
CA TYR A 130 12.24 3.63 -10.95
C TYR A 130 13.15 4.26 -9.87
N GLY A 131 14.18 3.53 -9.43
CA GLY A 131 15.18 4.06 -8.51
C GLY A 131 14.74 4.17 -7.04
N CYS A 132 13.81 3.32 -6.60
CA CYS A 132 13.47 3.24 -5.18
C CYS A 132 14.37 2.31 -4.38
N SER A 133 14.55 2.67 -3.11
CA SER A 133 15.16 1.77 -2.14
C SER A 133 14.23 0.59 -1.94
N LEU A 134 14.62 -0.55 -2.52
CA LEU A 134 13.96 -1.84 -2.34
C LEU A 134 13.90 -2.18 -0.86
N THR A 135 12.79 -2.76 -0.44
CA THR A 135 12.65 -3.21 0.94
C THR A 135 12.12 -4.62 1.04
N THR A 136 12.16 -5.14 2.27
CA THR A 136 11.46 -6.36 2.64
C THR A 136 10.31 -5.96 3.56
N VAL A 137 9.09 -6.31 3.16
CA VAL A 137 7.91 -6.13 4.00
C VAL A 137 7.61 -7.42 4.75
N SER A 138 7.02 -7.28 5.93
CA SER A 138 6.51 -8.39 6.74
C SER A 138 4.98 -8.39 6.66
N LEU A 139 4.41 -9.54 6.36
CA LEU A 139 2.99 -9.81 6.59
C LEU A 139 2.83 -10.21 8.05
N VAL A 140 1.98 -9.48 8.75
CA VAL A 140 1.79 -9.61 10.19
C VAL A 140 0.30 -9.79 10.47
N SER A 141 -0.08 -10.84 11.20
CA SER A 141 -1.46 -11.01 11.62
C SER A 141 -1.86 -9.89 12.60
N THR A 142 -3.16 -9.73 12.82
CA THR A 142 -3.73 -8.68 13.67
C THR A 142 -3.30 -8.74 15.15
N ASP A 143 -2.71 -9.85 15.59
CA ASP A 143 -2.15 -10.08 16.92
C ASP A 143 -0.64 -9.79 17.03
N GLY A 144 0.02 -9.43 15.92
CA GLY A 144 1.44 -9.13 15.87
C GLY A 144 2.34 -10.29 15.42
N THR A 145 1.79 -11.46 15.09
CA THR A 145 2.60 -12.60 14.62
C THR A 145 3.03 -12.40 13.16
N ILE A 146 4.32 -12.50 12.88
CA ILE A 146 4.82 -12.46 11.50
C ILE A 146 4.45 -13.77 10.79
N THR A 147 3.67 -13.68 9.73
CA THR A 147 3.22 -14.84 8.95
C THR A 147 4.12 -15.11 7.75
N LYS A 148 4.63 -14.06 7.10
CA LYS A 148 5.49 -14.16 5.91
C LYS A 148 6.30 -12.88 5.71
N SER A 149 7.28 -12.93 4.81
CA SER A 149 7.96 -11.75 4.29
C SER A 149 8.03 -11.76 2.76
N VAL A 150 8.02 -10.58 2.17
CA VAL A 150 8.15 -10.37 0.72
C VAL A 150 9.30 -9.39 0.47
N SER A 151 10.28 -9.80 -0.33
CA SER A 151 11.47 -9.01 -0.65
C SER A 151 11.34 -8.30 -2.00
N GLY A 152 12.20 -7.30 -2.22
CA GLY A 152 12.23 -6.53 -3.46
C GLY A 152 11.05 -5.59 -3.64
N VAL A 153 10.35 -5.26 -2.54
CA VAL A 153 9.13 -4.47 -2.57
C VAL A 153 9.44 -3.00 -2.83
N THR A 154 8.63 -2.39 -3.68
CA THR A 154 8.66 -0.96 -4.02
C THR A 154 7.39 -0.25 -3.59
N ALA A 155 6.23 -0.92 -3.67
CA ALA A 155 4.93 -0.33 -3.32
C ALA A 155 3.95 -1.38 -2.78
N VAL A 156 2.95 -0.90 -2.05
CA VAL A 156 1.78 -1.66 -1.60
C VAL A 156 0.55 -0.90 -2.06
N HIS A 157 -0.33 -1.59 -2.78
CA HIS A 157 -1.48 -1.03 -3.47
C HIS A 157 -2.80 -1.53 -2.86
N PRO A 158 -3.94 -0.88 -3.18
CA PRO A 158 -5.27 -1.37 -2.85
C PRO A 158 -5.49 -2.85 -3.20
N GLY A 159 -6.35 -3.53 -2.44
CA GLY A 159 -6.60 -4.98 -2.62
C GLY A 159 -5.51 -5.89 -2.04
N GLY A 160 -4.46 -5.32 -1.43
CA GLY A 160 -3.35 -6.08 -0.86
C GLY A 160 -2.29 -6.52 -1.88
N TRP A 161 -2.23 -5.83 -3.03
CA TRP A 161 -1.23 -6.06 -4.06
C TRP A 161 0.11 -5.45 -3.66
N ILE A 162 1.18 -6.22 -3.80
CA ILE A 162 2.55 -5.80 -3.49
C ILE A 162 3.32 -5.73 -4.81
N HIS A 163 3.78 -4.53 -5.18
CA HIS A 163 4.70 -4.35 -6.30
C HIS A 163 6.11 -4.67 -5.84
N ARG A 164 6.77 -5.60 -6.55
CA ARG A 164 8.17 -5.95 -6.29
C ARG A 164 8.96 -6.27 -7.56
N PHE A 165 10.28 -6.25 -7.43
CA PHE A 165 11.17 -6.94 -8.37
C PHE A 165 11.31 -8.42 -7.98
N ALA A 166 11.31 -9.30 -8.99
CA ALA A 166 11.47 -10.73 -8.76
C ALA A 166 12.89 -11.05 -8.25
N ASP A 167 13.91 -10.42 -8.85
CA ASP A 167 15.30 -10.44 -8.40
C ASP A 167 15.68 -9.13 -7.69
N PRO A 168 15.56 -9.07 -6.34
CA PRO A 168 15.92 -7.87 -5.59
C PRO A 168 17.42 -7.55 -5.63
N LYS A 169 18.30 -8.52 -5.89
CA LYS A 169 19.75 -8.27 -5.97
C LYS A 169 20.11 -7.58 -7.26
N ALA A 170 19.58 -8.06 -8.40
CA ALA A 170 19.77 -7.41 -9.69
C ALA A 170 19.21 -5.98 -9.67
N ALA A 171 17.99 -5.80 -9.14
CA ALA A 171 17.39 -4.47 -8.99
C ALA A 171 18.22 -3.54 -8.08
N SER A 172 18.76 -4.06 -6.97
CA SER A 172 19.61 -3.27 -6.07
C SER A 172 20.92 -2.86 -6.73
N ALA A 173 21.54 -3.76 -7.50
CA ALA A 173 22.76 -3.46 -8.25
C ALA A 173 22.52 -2.38 -9.31
N LEU A 174 21.40 -2.47 -10.03
CA LEU A 174 20.99 -1.47 -11.01
C LEU A 174 20.72 -0.11 -10.35
N HIS A 175 20.09 -0.12 -9.17
CA HIS A 175 19.86 1.09 -8.38
C HIS A 175 21.16 1.80 -8.00
N LEU A 176 22.13 1.06 -7.47
CA LEU A 176 23.44 1.60 -7.09
C LEU A 176 24.20 2.15 -8.29
N HIS A 177 24.16 1.43 -9.42
CA HIS A 177 24.75 1.89 -10.67
C HIS A 177 24.08 3.18 -11.14
N SER A 178 22.74 3.23 -11.21
CA SER A 178 22.00 4.42 -11.62
C SER A 178 22.27 5.64 -10.73
N LYS A 179 22.47 5.44 -9.43
CA LYS A 179 22.83 6.53 -8.51
C LYS A 179 24.21 7.12 -8.78
N ALA A 180 25.19 6.27 -9.11
CA ALA A 180 26.56 6.69 -9.37
C ALA A 180 26.80 7.20 -10.81
N ALA A 181 25.91 6.84 -11.74
CA ALA A 181 25.97 7.20 -13.16
C ALA A 181 25.76 8.70 -13.42
N SER A 182 26.42 9.20 -14.48
CA SER A 182 26.12 10.49 -15.11
C SER A 182 24.72 10.51 -15.72
N GLU A 183 24.21 11.69 -16.11
CA GLU A 183 22.88 11.81 -16.72
C GLU A 183 22.78 11.04 -18.04
N GLU A 184 23.84 11.06 -18.86
CA GLU A 184 23.92 10.32 -20.12
C GLU A 184 23.88 8.81 -19.89
N GLU A 185 24.62 8.33 -18.89
CA GLU A 185 24.64 6.92 -18.49
C GLU A 185 23.30 6.50 -17.88
N ARG A 186 22.65 7.35 -17.06
CA ARG A 186 21.30 7.10 -16.53
C ARG A 186 20.29 6.91 -17.65
N LYS A 187 20.37 7.74 -18.70
CA LYS A 187 19.51 7.60 -19.89
C LYS A 187 19.75 6.26 -20.60
N ALA A 188 21.00 5.81 -20.70
CA ALA A 188 21.32 4.49 -21.27
C ALA A 188 20.79 3.34 -20.38
N ILE A 189 20.92 3.47 -19.06
CA ILE A 189 20.52 2.46 -18.06
C ILE A 189 18.99 2.41 -17.87
N SER A 190 18.24 3.46 -18.23
CA SER A 190 16.78 3.52 -18.11
C SER A 190 16.07 2.29 -18.70
N SER A 191 16.47 1.87 -19.90
CA SER A 191 15.97 0.68 -20.58
C SER A 191 16.21 -0.63 -19.81
N SER A 192 17.27 -0.71 -18.99
CA SER A 192 17.56 -1.90 -18.19
C SER A 192 16.48 -2.12 -17.12
N TRP A 193 15.88 -1.04 -16.59
CA TRP A 193 14.79 -1.15 -15.61
C TRP A 193 13.53 -1.78 -16.19
N GLU A 194 13.26 -1.55 -17.48
CA GLU A 194 12.09 -2.12 -18.16
C GLU A 194 12.23 -3.63 -18.37
N THR A 195 13.47 -4.13 -18.43
CA THR A 195 13.76 -5.56 -18.65
C THR A 195 13.86 -6.38 -17.37
N LEU A 196 14.03 -5.73 -16.21
CA LEU A 196 14.04 -6.45 -14.94
C LEU A 196 12.63 -6.94 -14.60
N GLU A 197 12.55 -8.21 -14.22
CA GLU A 197 11.26 -8.82 -13.92
C GLU A 197 10.58 -8.13 -12.74
N GLN A 198 9.39 -7.59 -13.00
CA GLN A 198 8.54 -6.92 -12.02
C GLN A 198 7.24 -7.69 -11.84
N GLN A 199 6.78 -7.76 -10.60
CA GLN A 199 5.63 -8.57 -10.22
C GLN A 199 4.67 -7.79 -9.32
N LEU A 200 3.38 -7.96 -9.56
CA LEU A 200 2.33 -7.72 -8.57
C LEU A 200 2.03 -9.03 -7.85
N VAL A 201 2.25 -9.06 -6.54
CA VAL A 201 2.02 -10.24 -5.70
C VAL A 201 0.86 -9.96 -4.75
N ASN A 202 -0.14 -10.83 -4.73
CA ASN A 202 -1.21 -10.80 -3.72
C ASN A 202 -1.15 -12.07 -2.87
N PRO A 203 -0.65 -11.98 -1.63
CA PRO A 203 -0.51 -13.12 -0.74
C PRO A 203 -1.85 -13.79 -0.37
N SER A 204 -2.93 -13.01 -0.23
CA SER A 204 -4.24 -13.51 0.22
C SER A 204 -4.89 -14.47 -0.77
N ILE A 205 -4.67 -14.24 -2.07
CA ILE A 205 -5.23 -15.06 -3.16
C ILE A 205 -4.16 -15.92 -3.84
N THR A 206 -2.94 -15.91 -3.32
CA THR A 206 -1.79 -16.66 -3.88
C THR A 206 -1.58 -16.40 -5.38
N LYS A 207 -1.67 -15.12 -5.77
CA LYS A 207 -1.44 -14.69 -7.16
C LYS A 207 -0.16 -13.88 -7.31
N THR A 208 0.49 -14.10 -8.44
CA THR A 208 1.62 -13.31 -8.92
C THR A 208 1.37 -12.99 -10.38
N ILE A 209 1.47 -11.72 -10.75
CA ILE A 209 1.26 -11.23 -12.10
C ILE A 209 2.54 -10.54 -12.55
N ASP A 210 3.05 -10.95 -13.70
CA ASP A 210 4.17 -10.28 -14.35
C ASP A 210 3.71 -8.94 -14.94
N ILE A 211 4.41 -7.88 -14.55
CA ILE A 211 4.21 -6.50 -15.02
C ILE A 211 5.51 -5.92 -15.60
N THR A 212 6.44 -6.77 -16.04
CA THR A 212 7.70 -6.36 -16.68
C THR A 212 7.43 -5.48 -17.90
N GLY A 213 8.10 -4.33 -17.96
CA GLY A 213 7.90 -3.31 -19.00
C GLY A 213 6.51 -2.66 -18.98
N LYS A 214 5.78 -2.74 -17.85
CA LYS A 214 4.45 -2.13 -17.66
C LYS A 214 4.45 -1.20 -16.45
N ASN A 215 3.51 -0.27 -16.47
CA ASN A 215 3.28 0.69 -15.39
C ASN A 215 1.96 0.38 -14.70
N THR A 216 1.95 0.44 -13.37
CA THR A 216 0.77 0.15 -12.54
C THR A 216 0.24 1.46 -11.96
N PHE A 217 -1.07 1.66 -12.05
CA PHE A 217 -1.76 2.86 -11.57
C PHE A 217 -2.95 2.48 -10.69
N GLU A 218 -3.07 3.09 -9.52
CA GLU A 218 -4.25 2.94 -8.66
C GLU A 218 -5.43 3.73 -9.24
N ARG A 219 -6.51 3.04 -9.61
CA ARG A 219 -7.65 3.65 -10.31
C ARG A 219 -8.99 3.05 -9.88
N GLY A 220 -10.06 3.76 -10.25
CA GLY A 220 -11.37 3.13 -10.32
C GLY A 220 -11.40 2.20 -11.53
N VAL A 221 -11.83 0.97 -11.31
CA VAL A 221 -12.11 -0.03 -12.34
C VAL A 221 -13.61 -0.34 -12.33
N PRO A 222 -14.17 -1.05 -13.33
CA PRO A 222 -15.62 -1.30 -13.41
C PRO A 222 -16.26 -1.86 -12.14
N THR A 223 -15.49 -2.62 -11.36
CA THR A 223 -15.95 -3.30 -10.14
C THR A 223 -15.60 -2.53 -8.84
N GLY A 224 -15.06 -1.32 -8.93
CA GLY A 224 -14.72 -0.49 -7.76
C GLY A 224 -13.25 -0.06 -7.73
N PRO A 225 -12.58 -0.03 -6.56
CA PRO A 225 -11.15 0.19 -6.48
C PRO A 225 -10.35 -0.92 -7.15
N GLY A 226 -9.24 -0.57 -7.81
CA GLY A 226 -8.40 -1.54 -8.49
C GLY A 226 -7.10 -0.94 -8.99
N LEU A 227 -6.41 -1.75 -9.81
CA LEU A 227 -5.18 -1.36 -10.48
C LEU A 227 -5.40 -1.38 -11.99
N LEU A 228 -4.94 -0.34 -12.66
CA LEU A 228 -4.81 -0.30 -14.11
C LEU A 228 -3.35 -0.53 -14.47
N VAL A 229 -3.08 -1.50 -15.34
CA VAL A 229 -1.74 -1.76 -15.85
C VAL A 229 -1.67 -1.28 -17.30
N LYS A 230 -0.81 -0.31 -17.58
CA LYS A 230 -0.55 0.21 -18.93
C LYS A 230 0.81 -0.27 -19.45
N GLN A 231 0.91 -0.44 -20.76
CA GLN A 231 2.15 -0.80 -21.46
C GLN A 231 2.49 0.29 -22.47
N GLU A 232 3.77 0.68 -22.53
CA GLU A 232 4.26 1.54 -23.60
C GLU A 232 4.37 0.76 -24.91
N VAL A 233 3.69 1.26 -25.95
CA VAL A 233 3.64 0.64 -27.29
C VAL A 233 4.24 1.60 -28.32
N PRO A 234 5.21 1.16 -29.15
CA PRO A 234 5.78 2.02 -30.20
C PRO A 234 4.73 2.47 -31.22
N THR A 235 4.72 3.76 -31.56
CA THR A 235 3.78 4.36 -32.54
C THR A 235 4.35 4.45 -33.95
N GLY A 236 5.51 3.84 -34.22
CA GLY A 236 6.14 3.76 -35.54
C GLY A 236 6.88 5.03 -36.01
N ASN A 237 6.63 6.18 -35.38
CA ASN A 237 7.34 7.46 -35.61
C ASN A 237 8.49 7.72 -34.61
N GLY A 238 8.94 6.69 -33.90
CA GLY A 238 9.94 6.81 -32.84
C GLY A 238 9.40 7.31 -31.49
N SER A 239 8.09 7.46 -31.34
CA SER A 239 7.41 7.71 -30.07
C SER A 239 6.81 6.42 -29.48
N THR A 240 6.41 6.47 -28.21
CA THR A 240 5.64 5.44 -27.53
C THR A 240 4.31 6.00 -27.06
N GLU A 241 3.30 5.15 -27.00
CA GLU A 241 1.98 5.46 -26.48
C GLU A 241 1.64 4.50 -25.34
N SER A 242 1.19 5.04 -24.21
CA SER A 242 0.80 4.26 -23.05
C SER A 242 -0.60 3.67 -23.25
N LYS A 243 -0.68 2.35 -23.47
CA LYS A 243 -1.96 1.65 -23.71
C LYS A 243 -2.38 0.81 -22.52
N PRO A 244 -3.67 0.84 -22.12
CA PRO A 244 -4.22 -0.12 -21.16
C PRO A 244 -3.95 -1.56 -21.61
N ALA A 245 -3.31 -2.35 -20.77
CA ALA A 245 -3.03 -3.76 -21.02
C ALA A 245 -4.06 -4.67 -20.33
N PHE A 246 -4.30 -4.41 -19.04
CA PHE A 246 -5.34 -5.05 -18.25
C PHE A 246 -5.64 -4.22 -16.99
N TRP A 247 -6.72 -4.55 -16.29
CA TRP A 247 -7.00 -4.03 -14.95
C TRP A 247 -7.23 -5.18 -13.96
N LEU A 248 -7.07 -4.90 -12.67
CA LEU A 248 -7.27 -5.83 -11.56
C LEU A 248 -8.27 -5.22 -10.58
N SER A 249 -9.30 -5.96 -10.22
CA SER A 249 -10.19 -5.56 -9.13
C SER A 249 -9.50 -5.76 -7.78
N SER A 250 -9.78 -4.91 -6.80
CA SER A 250 -9.36 -5.18 -5.41
C SER A 250 -10.12 -6.37 -4.80
N THR A 251 -11.30 -6.68 -5.35
CA THR A 251 -12.30 -7.58 -4.74
C THR A 251 -12.43 -8.96 -5.39
N ASP A 252 -11.74 -9.24 -6.50
CA ASP A 252 -11.90 -10.49 -7.27
C ASP A 252 -10.85 -11.57 -6.89
N ASP A 253 -10.64 -12.55 -7.77
CA ASP A 253 -9.66 -13.65 -7.60
C ASP A 253 -8.26 -13.35 -8.15
N GLY A 254 -7.99 -12.09 -8.50
CA GLY A 254 -6.77 -11.58 -9.11
C GLY A 254 -6.60 -11.92 -10.59
N HIS A 255 -7.68 -12.20 -11.32
CA HIS A 255 -7.61 -12.35 -12.76
C HIS A 255 -7.35 -11.00 -13.47
N PRO A 256 -6.38 -10.93 -14.40
CA PRO A 256 -6.24 -9.78 -15.29
C PRO A 256 -7.43 -9.65 -16.23
N HIS A 257 -8.16 -8.54 -16.13
CA HIS A 257 -9.28 -8.21 -17.00
C HIS A 257 -8.82 -7.44 -18.23
N THR A 258 -9.31 -7.84 -19.41
CA THR A 258 -8.95 -7.23 -20.70
C THR A 258 -10.15 -6.64 -21.43
N GLU A 259 -11.34 -6.83 -20.88
CA GLU A 259 -12.58 -6.18 -21.28
C GLU A 259 -12.65 -4.72 -20.80
N ASN A 260 -13.47 -3.93 -21.49
CA ASN A 260 -13.75 -2.53 -21.18
C ASN A 260 -12.51 -1.62 -21.09
N LEU A 261 -11.39 -1.99 -21.72
CA LEU A 261 -10.16 -1.19 -21.66
C LEU A 261 -10.28 0.17 -22.35
N GLU A 262 -11.25 0.33 -23.24
CA GLU A 262 -11.55 1.59 -23.92
C GLU A 262 -11.94 2.73 -22.98
N GLN A 263 -12.44 2.43 -21.78
CA GLN A 263 -12.75 3.46 -20.78
C GLN A 263 -11.50 4.18 -20.24
N PHE A 264 -10.32 3.61 -20.43
CA PHE A 264 -9.05 4.13 -19.92
C PHE A 264 -8.17 4.78 -21.01
N LYS A 265 -8.71 4.97 -22.23
CA LYS A 265 -7.94 5.49 -23.38
C LYS A 265 -7.79 7.01 -23.41
N ASP A 266 -8.67 7.74 -22.70
CA ASP A 266 -8.73 9.21 -22.74
C ASP A 266 -8.23 9.88 -21.43
N GLU A 267 -7.47 9.14 -20.59
CA GLU A 267 -6.89 9.61 -19.33
C GLU A 267 -5.36 9.52 -19.31
#